data_AF-A0A7H8QXA3-F1
#
_entry.id   AF-A0A7H8QXA3-F1
#
_cell.length_a   1.000
_cell.length_b   1.000
_cell.length_c   1.000
_cell.angle_alpha   90.00
_cell.angle_beta   90.00
_cell.angle_gamma   90.00
#
_symmetry.space_group_name_H-M   'P 1'
#
loop_
_entity.id
_entity.type
_entity.pdbx_description
1 polymer ?
#
loop_
_entity_poly.entity_id
_entity_poly.type
_entity_poly.pdbx_seq_one_letter_code
_entity_poly.pdbx_strand_id
1 'polypeptide(L)'
;MPRDYLQTYYCSYHTRELIKCVVDTSDLTPHETTTPDPLQDLRVASGLNFPRETLERLAAMYAEPEKTWVIDFEFVNPFHPYSPIPLQVAIRQIDGKLLYYGNANYHLPLKDYMDTVSPYISGRTGLTVTLFMRCYGGTQTNGETPLPISNHIQNVCGYNNEVQLLSWSSSADMQCFQRILTGKDELIQDKIFDMDDASNFQNIDVLKLCRKLLTDLTSGTLENVHTFLGKKMEAVNGEGYHNASYDTAAMVDIIKVLVGLLEASKADQSHLGGHLEATVRVSSQYMPNISKSDLQPALPPHTMLLEYDS
;
A
#
# COMPACT_ATOMS: atom_id res chain seq x y z
N MET A 1 0.25 -7.90 -31.22
CA MET A 1 -0.12 -7.11 -30.02
C MET A 1 -0.03 -5.64 -30.38
N PRO A 2 -1.11 -4.85 -30.29
CA PRO A 2 -1.07 -3.42 -30.54
C PRO A 2 -0.16 -2.74 -29.51
N ARG A 3 0.73 -1.88 -30.00
CA ARG A 3 1.63 -1.05 -29.18
C ARG A 3 0.86 0.18 -28.67
N ASP A 4 -0.05 -0.01 -27.74
CA ASP A 4 -0.58 1.11 -26.96
C ASP A 4 0.45 1.42 -25.87
N TYR A 5 1.48 2.15 -26.31
CA TYR A 5 2.64 2.57 -25.54
C TYR A 5 2.20 3.29 -24.26
N LEU A 6 2.61 2.74 -23.11
CA LEU A 6 2.99 3.47 -21.89
C LEU A 6 2.50 4.91 -21.87
N GLN A 7 1.20 5.10 -21.64
CA GLN A 7 0.68 6.38 -21.21
C GLN A 7 1.09 6.49 -19.74
N THR A 8 2.39 6.72 -19.52
CA THR A 8 2.91 7.01 -18.19
C THR A 8 2.20 8.31 -17.78
N TYR A 9 1.40 8.27 -16.72
CA TYR A 9 0.79 9.43 -16.06
C TYR A 9 1.83 10.45 -15.51
N TYR A 10 3.05 10.42 -16.02
CA TYR A 10 4.26 11.03 -15.48
C TYR A 10 4.75 12.08 -16.46
N CYS A 11 5.39 13.13 -15.94
CA CYS A 11 6.11 14.02 -16.85
C CYS A 11 7.22 13.24 -17.56
N SER A 12 7.49 13.61 -18.81
CA SER A 12 8.51 12.99 -19.65
C SER A 12 9.91 13.04 -19.01
N TYR A 13 10.16 14.03 -18.15
CA TYR A 13 11.39 14.17 -17.38
C TYR A 13 11.57 13.03 -16.36
N HIS A 14 10.60 12.79 -15.47
CA HIS A 14 10.71 11.71 -14.46
C HIS A 14 10.80 10.33 -15.09
N THR A 15 10.04 10.08 -16.17
CA THR A 15 10.13 8.82 -16.92
C THR A 15 11.55 8.58 -17.44
N ARG A 16 12.22 9.61 -17.97
CA ARG A 16 13.56 9.52 -18.53
C ARG A 16 14.63 9.27 -17.46
N GLU A 17 14.59 10.02 -16.36
CA GLU A 17 15.57 9.84 -15.28
C GLU A 17 15.44 8.46 -14.63
N LEU A 18 14.20 7.97 -14.46
CA LEU A 18 13.95 6.62 -13.96
C LEU A 18 14.48 5.53 -14.90
N ILE A 19 14.27 5.68 -16.21
CA ILE A 19 14.83 4.75 -17.21
C ILE A 19 16.36 4.76 -17.15
N LYS A 20 17.00 5.93 -17.06
CA LYS A 20 18.46 6.02 -16.89
C LYS A 20 18.93 5.29 -15.65
N CYS A 21 18.31 5.47 -14.49
CA CYS A 21 18.69 4.74 -13.27
C CYS A 21 18.59 3.20 -13.42
N VAL A 22 17.66 2.71 -14.24
CA VAL A 22 17.51 1.27 -14.54
C VAL A 22 18.51 0.77 -15.60
N VAL A 23 19.00 1.66 -16.48
CA VAL A 23 19.94 1.34 -17.58
C VAL A 23 21.41 1.57 -17.20
N ASP A 24 21.71 2.62 -16.44
CA ASP A 24 23.07 3.02 -15.98
C ASP A 24 23.57 2.21 -14.78
N THR A 25 23.04 1.01 -14.57
CA THR A 25 23.45 0.07 -13.52
C THR A 25 24.85 -0.54 -13.73
N SER A 26 25.73 0.13 -14.47
CA SER A 26 27.11 -0.32 -14.66
C SER A 26 28.07 0.23 -13.61
N ASP A 27 27.79 1.37 -12.96
CA ASP A 27 28.78 2.05 -12.08
C ASP A 27 28.15 2.92 -10.97
N LEU A 28 27.41 2.33 -10.03
CA LEU A 28 27.05 3.02 -8.78
C LEU A 28 27.79 2.39 -7.60
N THR A 29 29.02 2.84 -7.35
CA THR A 29 29.73 2.59 -6.10
C THR A 29 29.01 3.29 -4.94
N PRO A 30 28.83 2.63 -3.77
CA PRO A 30 28.09 3.22 -2.66
C PRO A 30 28.85 4.41 -2.07
N HIS A 31 28.24 5.58 -2.06
CA HIS A 31 28.72 6.69 -1.23
C HIS A 31 28.22 6.47 0.21
N GLU A 32 29.15 6.15 1.09
CA GLU A 32 28.91 6.07 2.54
C GLU A 32 28.43 7.42 3.06
N THR A 33 27.27 7.44 3.72
CA THR A 33 26.95 8.46 4.73
C THR A 33 26.37 7.77 5.97
N THR A 34 27.02 8.08 7.08
CA THR A 34 27.00 7.38 8.35
C THR A 34 25.85 7.87 9.24
N THR A 35 25.01 6.96 9.73
CA THR A 35 24.70 6.73 11.16
C THR A 35 23.67 5.59 11.30
N PRO A 36 23.82 4.65 12.25
CA PRO A 36 22.93 3.49 12.38
C PRO A 36 21.71 3.79 13.28
N ASP A 37 20.52 3.46 12.79
CA ASP A 37 19.25 3.45 13.54
C ASP A 37 18.98 2.03 14.10
N PRO A 38 18.65 1.83 15.39
CA PRO A 38 18.58 0.51 16.02
C PRO A 38 17.43 -0.43 15.60
N LEU A 39 16.68 -0.14 14.53
CA LEU A 39 15.62 -1.05 14.00
C LEU A 39 16.08 -1.90 12.81
N GLN A 40 17.39 -1.98 12.61
CA GLN A 40 18.07 -2.80 11.63
C GLN A 40 18.07 -4.29 12.04
N ASP A 41 16.91 -4.91 12.28
CA ASP A 41 16.84 -6.34 12.66
C ASP A 41 15.54 -7.08 12.29
N LEU A 42 14.87 -6.66 11.22
CA LEU A 42 14.00 -7.56 10.45
C LEU A 42 14.78 -8.05 9.25
N ARG A 43 15.52 -9.15 9.49
CA ARG A 43 16.22 -10.02 8.52
C ARG A 43 16.04 -9.58 7.08
N VAL A 44 16.89 -8.62 6.70
CA VAL A 44 17.20 -8.29 5.32
C VAL A 44 17.66 -9.59 4.70
N ALA A 45 16.84 -10.17 3.81
CA ALA A 45 17.32 -11.16 2.86
C ALA A 45 18.54 -10.55 2.19
N SER A 46 19.68 -11.11 2.58
CA SER A 46 21.04 -10.74 2.24
C SER A 46 21.20 -10.41 0.77
N GLY A 47 21.84 -9.26 0.52
CA GLY A 47 22.58 -8.90 -0.69
C GLY A 47 22.13 -9.53 -2.00
N LEU A 48 21.28 -8.84 -2.75
CA LEU A 48 21.24 -8.94 -4.21
C LEU A 48 21.13 -7.53 -4.80
N ASN A 49 22.22 -7.19 -5.47
CA ASN A 49 22.38 -6.42 -6.69
C ASN A 49 21.13 -5.73 -7.29
N PHE A 50 21.37 -4.47 -7.67
CA PHE A 50 20.67 -3.60 -8.62
C PHE A 50 19.13 -3.44 -8.53
N PRO A 51 18.62 -2.19 -8.58
CA PRO A 51 17.19 -1.91 -8.74
C PRO A 51 16.52 -2.72 -9.85
N ARG A 52 17.25 -3.07 -10.92
CA ARG A 52 16.79 -3.91 -12.02
C ARG A 52 16.37 -5.32 -11.61
N GLU A 53 17.18 -6.06 -10.84
CA GLU A 53 16.82 -7.43 -10.45
C GLU A 53 15.58 -7.43 -9.55
N THR A 54 15.45 -6.43 -8.68
CA THR A 54 14.27 -6.27 -7.83
C THR A 54 13.04 -5.92 -8.67
N LEU A 55 13.19 -5.06 -9.69
CA LEU A 55 12.12 -4.78 -10.66
C LEU A 55 11.73 -6.01 -11.47
N GLU A 56 12.68 -6.85 -11.89
CA GLU A 56 12.41 -8.10 -12.61
C GLU A 56 11.63 -9.10 -11.73
N ARG A 57 11.99 -9.23 -10.45
CA ARG A 57 11.21 -10.02 -9.49
C ARG A 57 9.81 -9.44 -9.27
N LEU A 58 9.68 -8.11 -9.13
CA LEU A 58 8.38 -7.45 -8.98
C LEU A 58 7.50 -7.66 -10.22
N ALA A 59 8.08 -7.59 -11.43
CA ALA A 59 7.39 -7.87 -12.67
C ALA A 59 6.96 -9.35 -12.79
N ALA A 60 7.78 -10.29 -12.32
CA ALA A 60 7.40 -11.70 -12.24
C ALA A 60 6.23 -11.92 -11.27
N MET A 61 6.23 -11.27 -10.10
CA MET A 61 5.11 -11.29 -9.15
C MET A 61 3.85 -10.67 -9.78
N TYR A 62 4.00 -9.58 -10.53
CA TYR A 62 2.89 -8.91 -11.21
C TYR A 62 2.26 -9.76 -12.32
N ALA A 63 3.02 -10.67 -12.93
CA ALA A 63 2.53 -11.59 -13.95
C ALA A 63 1.66 -12.74 -13.39
N GLU A 64 1.69 -12.99 -12.08
CA GLU A 64 0.88 -14.00 -11.37
C GLU A 64 0.02 -13.31 -10.29
N PRO A 65 -0.95 -12.46 -10.67
CA PRO A 65 -1.66 -11.58 -9.75
C PRO A 65 -2.47 -12.34 -8.69
N GLU A 66 -2.93 -13.55 -8.99
CA GLU A 66 -3.61 -14.42 -8.04
C GLU A 66 -2.72 -14.89 -6.89
N LYS A 67 -1.39 -14.93 -7.09
CA LYS A 67 -0.43 -15.36 -6.08
C LYS A 67 0.27 -14.23 -5.35
N THR A 68 -0.02 -12.97 -5.68
CA THR A 68 0.59 -11.82 -5.00
C THR A 68 -0.45 -10.81 -4.58
N TRP A 69 -0.59 -10.61 -3.28
CA TRP A 69 -1.56 -9.69 -2.70
C TRP A 69 -0.87 -8.51 -2.03
N VAL A 70 -1.49 -7.35 -2.16
CA VAL A 70 -1.18 -6.14 -1.43
C VAL A 70 -2.18 -6.04 -0.28
N ILE A 71 -1.66 -5.94 0.94
CA ILE A 71 -2.44 -5.82 2.17
C ILE A 71 -2.13 -4.50 2.86
N ASP A 72 -3.14 -3.93 3.50
CA ASP A 72 -2.99 -2.78 4.38
C ASP A 72 -4.02 -2.86 5.51
N PHE A 73 -3.63 -2.36 6.68
CA PHE A 73 -4.48 -2.31 7.86
C PHE A 73 -4.42 -0.93 8.52
N GLU A 74 -5.58 -0.42 8.88
CA GLU A 74 -5.65 0.59 9.93
C GLU A 74 -5.70 -0.12 11.26
N PHE A 75 -4.83 0.27 12.20
CA PHE A 75 -4.74 -0.43 13.49
C PHE A 75 -4.38 0.50 14.65
N VAL A 76 -4.72 0.04 15.85
CA VAL A 76 -4.20 0.62 17.10
C VAL A 76 -3.00 -0.20 17.53
N ASN A 77 -1.90 0.47 17.88
CA ASN A 77 -0.67 -0.20 18.29
C ASN A 77 -0.52 -0.15 19.83
N PRO A 78 -0.86 -1.23 20.56
CA PRO A 78 -0.57 -1.34 21.98
C PRO A 78 0.95 -1.50 22.21
N PHE A 79 1.42 -1.27 23.44
CA PHE A 79 2.82 -1.53 23.79
C PHE A 79 3.12 -3.04 23.77
N HIS A 80 4.40 -3.37 23.57
CA HIS A 80 4.89 -4.75 23.65
C HIS A 80 4.53 -5.37 25.02
N PRO A 81 3.98 -6.61 25.09
CA PRO A 81 4.04 -7.68 24.08
C PRO A 81 2.80 -7.85 23.19
N TYR A 82 1.87 -6.89 23.19
CA TYR A 82 0.57 -7.08 22.54
C TYR A 82 0.60 -6.87 21.02
N SER A 83 -0.26 -7.61 20.32
CA SER A 83 -0.48 -7.51 18.88
C SER A 83 -1.26 -6.23 18.53
N PRO A 84 -0.91 -5.54 17.42
CA PRO A 84 -1.75 -4.49 16.86
C PRO A 84 -3.22 -4.91 16.73
N ILE A 85 -4.13 -3.98 16.99
CA ILE A 85 -5.58 -4.20 16.94
C ILE A 85 -6.10 -3.72 15.58
N PRO A 86 -6.45 -4.62 14.65
CA PRO A 86 -6.95 -4.23 13.34
C PRO A 86 -8.32 -3.56 13.48
N LEU A 87 -8.48 -2.40 12.85
CA LEU A 87 -9.73 -1.64 12.78
C LEU A 87 -10.36 -1.76 11.39
N GLN A 88 -9.53 -1.66 10.36
CA GLN A 88 -9.91 -1.75 8.96
C GLN A 88 -8.86 -2.58 8.23
N VAL A 89 -9.31 -3.33 7.23
CA VAL A 89 -8.46 -4.22 6.43
C VAL A 89 -8.83 -4.06 4.96
N ALA A 90 -7.81 -4.06 4.11
CA ALA A 90 -7.98 -4.22 2.68
C ALA A 90 -6.96 -5.20 2.11
N ILE A 91 -7.42 -5.98 1.13
CA ILE A 91 -6.62 -6.95 0.40
C ILE A 91 -6.92 -6.79 -1.07
N ARG A 92 -5.88 -6.55 -1.86
CA ARG A 92 -5.95 -6.49 -3.33
C ARG A 92 -4.98 -7.48 -3.94
N GLN A 93 -5.32 -8.03 -5.10
CA GLN A 93 -4.30 -8.61 -5.96
C GLN A 93 -3.37 -7.50 -6.48
N ILE A 94 -2.14 -7.85 -6.82
CA ILE A 94 -1.13 -6.88 -7.28
C ILE A 94 -1.53 -6.16 -8.59
N ASP A 95 -2.47 -6.69 -9.36
CA ASP A 95 -3.05 -6.06 -10.56
C ASP A 95 -4.14 -5.02 -10.24
N GLY A 96 -4.59 -4.97 -8.98
CA GLY A 96 -5.57 -4.02 -8.46
C GLY A 96 -6.96 -4.60 -8.17
N LYS A 97 -7.22 -5.88 -8.48
CA LYS A 97 -8.50 -6.51 -8.13
C LYS A 97 -8.67 -6.53 -6.62
N LEU A 98 -9.74 -5.88 -6.13
CA LEU A 98 -10.10 -5.92 -4.71
C LEU A 98 -10.62 -7.31 -4.34
N LEU A 99 -9.98 -7.93 -3.35
CA LEU A 99 -10.40 -9.23 -2.81
C LEU A 99 -11.28 -9.07 -1.58
N TYR A 100 -10.86 -8.19 -0.67
CA TYR A 100 -11.59 -7.91 0.56
C TYR A 100 -11.36 -6.46 1.01
N TYR A 101 -12.39 -5.83 1.56
CA TYR A 101 -12.29 -4.57 2.28
C TYR A 101 -13.41 -4.49 3.32
N GLY A 102 -13.06 -4.11 4.55
CA GLY A 102 -14.06 -3.92 5.58
C GLY A 102 -13.44 -3.53 6.92
N ASN A 103 -14.32 -3.24 7.87
CA ASN A 103 -13.95 -2.96 9.25
C ASN A 103 -14.05 -4.23 10.11
N ALA A 104 -13.18 -4.34 11.10
CA ALA A 104 -13.22 -5.39 12.10
C ALA A 104 -14.14 -5.00 13.25
N ASN A 105 -15.21 -5.75 13.46
CA ASN A 105 -16.21 -5.46 14.47
C ASN A 105 -15.90 -6.21 15.77
N TYR A 106 -15.74 -5.46 16.86
CA TYR A 106 -15.56 -6.02 18.20
C TYR A 106 -16.81 -5.90 19.07
N HIS A 107 -17.93 -5.45 18.50
CA HIS A 107 -19.20 -5.18 19.19
C HIS A 107 -19.08 -4.21 20.38
N LEU A 108 -18.18 -3.23 20.29
CA LEU A 108 -17.94 -2.27 21.36
C LEU A 108 -18.30 -0.84 20.92
N PRO A 109 -18.97 -0.05 21.78
CA PRO A 109 -18.97 1.40 21.63
C PRO A 109 -17.58 1.98 21.92
N LEU A 110 -17.30 3.17 21.40
CA LEU A 110 -16.02 3.87 21.56
C LEU A 110 -15.58 3.96 23.02
N LYS A 111 -16.51 4.24 23.94
CA LYS A 111 -16.19 4.33 25.37
C LYS A 111 -15.60 3.03 25.90
N ASP A 112 -16.28 1.91 25.68
CA ASP A 112 -15.86 0.61 26.20
C ASP A 112 -14.59 0.10 25.48
N TYR A 113 -14.45 0.43 24.20
CA TYR A 113 -13.22 0.21 23.44
C TYR A 113 -12.04 0.95 24.10
N MET A 114 -12.21 2.25 24.38
CA MET A 114 -11.15 3.08 24.98
C MET A 114 -10.86 2.68 26.43
N ASP A 115 -11.88 2.34 27.22
CA ASP A 115 -11.70 1.84 28.58
C ASP A 115 -10.85 0.56 28.59
N THR A 116 -11.05 -0.30 27.59
CA THR A 116 -10.28 -1.55 27.43
C THR A 116 -8.86 -1.30 26.90
N VAL A 117 -8.69 -0.41 25.93
CA VAL A 117 -7.40 -0.21 25.22
C VAL A 117 -6.49 0.80 25.90
N SER A 118 -7.04 1.80 26.62
CA SER A 118 -6.26 2.89 27.23
C SER A 118 -5.12 2.45 28.15
N PRO A 119 -5.23 1.34 28.93
CA PRO A 119 -4.11 0.84 29.73
C PRO A 119 -2.91 0.39 28.89
N TYR A 120 -3.08 0.20 27.58
CA TYR A 120 -2.13 -0.45 26.68
C TYR A 120 -1.46 0.48 25.67
N ILE A 121 -1.79 1.78 25.61
CA ILE A 121 -1.41 2.67 24.49
C ILE A 121 -0.58 3.92 24.86
N SER A 122 0.11 3.92 26.02
CA SER A 122 1.11 4.94 26.43
C SER A 122 0.77 6.40 26.06
N GLY A 123 -0.42 6.87 26.41
CA GLY A 123 -0.83 8.27 26.19
C GLY A 123 -1.23 8.63 24.75
N ARG A 124 -1.30 7.66 23.83
CA ARG A 124 -1.79 7.84 22.45
C ARG A 124 -3.32 7.77 22.33
N THR A 125 -4.03 8.15 23.39
CA THR A 125 -5.50 8.07 23.46
C THR A 125 -6.15 8.95 22.40
N GLY A 126 -5.69 10.18 22.21
CA GLY A 126 -6.22 11.09 21.19
C GLY A 126 -6.08 10.54 19.77
N LEU A 127 -4.90 10.00 19.42
CA LEU A 127 -4.68 9.36 18.10
C LEU A 127 -5.56 8.12 17.91
N THR A 128 -5.74 7.34 18.97
CA THR A 128 -6.59 6.14 18.94
C THR A 128 -8.05 6.49 18.69
N VAL A 129 -8.57 7.53 19.35
CA VAL A 129 -9.93 8.04 19.11
C VAL A 129 -10.08 8.53 17.68
N THR A 130 -9.10 9.29 17.16
CA THR A 130 -9.13 9.76 15.75
C THR A 130 -9.17 8.60 14.76
N LEU A 131 -8.32 7.59 14.94
CA LEU A 131 -8.31 6.39 14.07
C LEU A 131 -9.61 5.61 14.16
N PHE A 132 -10.15 5.42 15.37
CA PHE A 132 -11.44 4.78 15.59
C PHE A 132 -12.55 5.49 14.81
N MET A 133 -12.68 6.80 15.02
CA MET A 133 -13.72 7.61 14.36
C MET A 133 -13.57 7.62 12.84
N ARG A 134 -12.33 7.64 12.34
CA ARG A 134 -12.04 7.57 10.90
C ARG A 134 -12.47 6.23 10.30
N CYS A 135 -12.11 5.10 10.94
CA CYS A 135 -12.40 3.78 10.42
C CYS A 135 -13.90 3.47 10.45
N TYR A 136 -14.56 3.74 11.58
CA TYR A 136 -15.96 3.33 11.78
C TYR A 136 -16.97 4.39 11.36
N GLY A 137 -16.58 5.66 11.20
CA GLY A 137 -17.49 6.76 10.85
C GLY A 137 -18.51 7.09 11.95
N GLY A 138 -18.28 6.62 13.19
CA GLY A 138 -19.21 6.74 14.30
C GLY A 138 -18.62 6.24 15.62
N THR A 139 -19.44 6.20 16.66
CA THR A 139 -19.03 5.84 18.04
C THR A 139 -19.19 4.36 18.37
N GLN A 140 -19.35 3.50 17.37
CA GLN A 140 -19.51 2.06 17.54
C GLN A 140 -18.70 1.30 16.49
N THR A 141 -18.04 0.21 16.90
CA THR A 141 -17.41 -0.69 15.95
C THR A 141 -18.47 -1.28 15.01
N ASN A 142 -18.12 -1.43 13.74
CA ASN A 142 -19.01 -1.98 12.72
C ASN A 142 -18.23 -2.87 11.75
N GLY A 143 -18.94 -3.45 10.78
CA GLY A 143 -18.39 -4.45 9.87
C GLY A 143 -18.55 -5.87 10.41
N GLU A 144 -17.64 -6.75 10.00
CA GLU A 144 -17.65 -8.17 10.31
C GLU A 144 -16.74 -8.48 11.52
N THR A 145 -17.11 -9.46 12.34
CA THR A 145 -16.20 -9.94 13.40
C THR A 145 -14.99 -10.65 12.77
N PRO A 146 -13.85 -10.77 13.47
CA PRO A 146 -12.64 -11.37 12.90
C PRO A 146 -12.82 -12.77 12.29
N LEU A 147 -13.70 -13.61 12.85
CA LEU A 147 -13.94 -14.97 12.34
C LEU A 147 -14.53 -14.98 10.90
N PRO A 148 -15.66 -14.30 10.60
CA PRO A 148 -16.13 -14.11 9.23
C PRO A 148 -15.07 -13.56 8.27
N ILE A 149 -14.29 -12.55 8.71
CA ILE A 149 -13.21 -11.99 7.89
C ILE A 149 -12.18 -13.06 7.54
N SER A 150 -11.70 -13.80 8.55
CA SER A 150 -10.77 -14.91 8.37
C SER A 150 -11.31 -15.95 7.39
N ASN A 151 -12.55 -16.38 7.60
CA ASN A 151 -13.21 -17.36 6.76
C ASN A 151 -13.35 -16.87 5.31
N HIS A 152 -13.62 -15.59 5.09
CA HIS A 152 -13.68 -15.01 3.76
C HIS A 152 -12.30 -15.03 3.09
N ILE A 153 -11.25 -14.59 3.79
CA ILE A 153 -9.87 -14.58 3.30
C ILE A 153 -9.42 -16.00 2.91
N GLN A 154 -9.65 -16.98 3.77
CA GLN A 154 -9.21 -18.36 3.53
C GLN A 154 -10.05 -19.08 2.47
N ASN A 155 -11.38 -19.02 2.58
CA ASN A 155 -12.26 -19.88 1.78
C ASN A 155 -12.80 -19.22 0.50
N VAL A 156 -12.91 -17.89 0.48
CA VAL A 156 -13.45 -17.15 -0.67
C VAL A 156 -12.34 -16.53 -1.50
N CYS A 157 -11.41 -15.82 -0.86
CA CYS A 157 -10.24 -15.27 -1.55
C CYS A 157 -9.20 -16.36 -1.90
N GLY A 158 -9.24 -17.51 -1.20
CA GLY A 158 -8.35 -18.64 -1.45
C GLY A 158 -6.95 -18.46 -0.87
N TYR A 159 -6.82 -17.76 0.27
CA TYR A 159 -5.52 -17.55 0.91
C TYR A 159 -4.88 -18.88 1.34
N ASN A 160 -3.61 -19.04 1.00
CA ASN A 160 -2.74 -20.09 1.51
C ASN A 160 -1.29 -19.57 1.60
N ASN A 161 -0.37 -20.38 2.13
CA ASN A 161 1.04 -19.97 2.33
C ASN A 161 1.83 -19.80 1.02
N GLU A 162 1.27 -20.14 -0.15
CA GLU A 162 1.90 -19.89 -1.45
C GLU A 162 1.68 -18.44 -1.90
N VAL A 163 0.61 -17.79 -1.42
CA VAL A 163 0.31 -16.38 -1.70
C VAL A 163 1.37 -15.49 -1.06
N GLN A 164 2.02 -14.68 -1.89
CA GLN A 164 2.97 -13.66 -1.50
C GLN A 164 2.22 -12.40 -1.04
N LEU A 165 2.62 -11.84 0.10
CA LEU A 165 2.00 -10.66 0.70
C LEU A 165 2.96 -9.48 0.62
N LEU A 166 2.45 -8.32 0.20
CA LEU A 166 3.17 -7.05 0.18
C LEU A 166 2.39 -6.01 0.98
N SER A 167 3.09 -5.19 1.76
CA SER A 167 2.57 -3.98 2.42
C SER A 167 3.50 -2.80 2.14
N TRP A 168 3.00 -1.57 2.25
CA TRP A 168 3.82 -0.39 2.00
C TRP A 168 4.99 -0.29 2.99
N SER A 169 4.73 -0.48 4.29
CA SER A 169 5.79 -0.36 5.29
C SER A 169 5.38 -0.81 6.70
N SER A 170 4.96 -2.06 6.91
CA SER A 170 4.79 -2.51 8.28
C SER A 170 4.81 -4.01 8.52
N SER A 171 5.70 -4.45 9.41
CA SER A 171 5.55 -5.73 10.10
C SER A 171 4.29 -5.77 10.98
N ALA A 172 3.71 -4.61 11.32
CA ALA A 172 2.42 -4.55 12.02
C ALA A 172 1.26 -4.99 11.13
N ASP A 173 1.31 -4.77 9.80
CA ASP A 173 0.28 -5.28 8.88
C ASP A 173 0.30 -6.80 8.85
N MET A 174 1.50 -7.40 8.85
CA MET A 174 1.62 -8.85 8.96
C MET A 174 1.06 -9.38 10.28
N GLN A 175 1.33 -8.71 11.40
CA GLN A 175 0.77 -9.08 12.70
C GLN A 175 -0.76 -8.90 12.74
N CYS A 176 -1.30 -7.84 12.14
CA CYS A 176 -2.75 -7.65 11.98
C CYS A 176 -3.37 -8.76 11.14
N PHE A 177 -2.72 -9.11 10.03
CA PHE A 177 -3.16 -10.16 9.12
C PHE A 177 -3.19 -11.51 9.82
N GLN A 178 -2.09 -11.92 10.47
CA GLN A 178 -2.01 -13.13 11.28
C GLN A 178 -3.08 -13.15 12.37
N ARG A 179 -3.30 -12.01 13.05
CA ARG A 179 -4.32 -11.87 14.08
C ARG A 179 -5.73 -12.09 13.53
N ILE A 180 -6.08 -11.45 12.41
CA ILE A 180 -7.36 -11.68 11.73
C ILE A 180 -7.52 -13.16 11.39
N LEU A 181 -6.47 -13.81 10.85
CA LEU A 181 -6.54 -15.22 10.48
C LEU A 181 -6.85 -16.16 11.65
N THR A 182 -6.52 -15.79 12.90
CA THR A 182 -6.93 -16.57 14.08
C THR A 182 -8.44 -16.61 14.29
N GLY A 183 -9.19 -15.65 13.73
CA GLY A 183 -10.63 -15.49 13.88
C GLY A 183 -11.08 -15.06 15.28
N LYS A 184 -10.16 -14.75 16.21
CA LYS A 184 -10.51 -14.36 17.58
C LYS A 184 -10.98 -12.91 17.65
N ASP A 185 -12.08 -12.68 18.38
CA ASP A 185 -12.69 -11.38 18.63
C ASP A 185 -12.14 -10.66 19.87
N GLU A 186 -11.15 -11.24 20.55
CA GLU A 186 -10.48 -10.61 21.69
C GLU A 186 -9.81 -9.29 21.29
N LEU A 187 -10.07 -8.21 22.03
CA LEU A 187 -9.54 -6.88 21.71
C LEU A 187 -8.06 -6.70 22.09
N ILE A 188 -7.60 -7.33 23.16
CA ILE A 188 -6.19 -7.35 23.58
C ILE A 188 -5.68 -8.78 23.42
N GLN A 189 -4.66 -8.97 22.61
CA GLN A 189 -4.06 -10.26 22.31
C GLN A 189 -2.54 -10.14 22.32
N ASP A 190 -1.84 -11.20 22.72
CA ASP A 190 -0.37 -11.27 22.59
C ASP A 190 0.04 -11.29 21.12
N LYS A 191 1.26 -10.79 20.82
CA LYS A 191 1.84 -10.92 19.49
C LYS A 191 1.94 -12.38 19.07
N ILE A 192 1.74 -12.61 17.78
CA ILE A 192 1.88 -13.93 17.18
C ILE A 192 3.35 -14.02 16.76
N PHE A 193 4.18 -14.62 17.61
CA PHE A 193 5.64 -14.65 17.46
C PHE A 193 6.15 -15.73 16.48
N ASP A 194 5.29 -16.59 15.94
CA ASP A 194 5.64 -17.53 14.87
C ASP A 194 5.85 -16.76 13.54
N MET A 195 6.96 -16.02 13.49
CA MET A 195 7.47 -15.34 12.30
C MET A 195 8.10 -16.33 11.31
N ASP A 196 8.30 -17.59 11.70
CA ASP A 196 8.78 -18.64 10.78
C ASP A 196 7.74 -18.97 9.69
N ASP A 197 6.45 -18.72 9.94
CA ASP A 197 5.37 -18.80 8.94
C ASP A 197 5.21 -17.53 8.09
N ALA A 198 5.98 -16.46 8.34
CA ALA A 198 5.92 -15.20 7.59
C ALA A 198 6.83 -15.18 6.35
N SER A 199 7.30 -16.34 5.88
CA SER A 199 8.19 -16.46 4.72
C SER A 199 7.60 -15.94 3.41
N ASN A 200 6.28 -15.85 3.33
CA ASN A 200 5.54 -15.28 2.20
C ASN A 200 5.30 -13.76 2.32
N PHE A 201 5.71 -13.11 3.42
CA PHE A 201 5.48 -11.68 3.63
C PHE A 201 6.69 -10.82 3.25
N GLN A 202 6.43 -9.74 2.51
CA GLN A 202 7.36 -8.67 2.16
C GLN A 202 8.65 -9.15 1.49
N ASN A 203 8.54 -10.10 0.56
CA ASN A 203 9.69 -10.59 -0.22
C ASN A 203 10.34 -9.52 -1.11
N ILE A 204 9.63 -8.41 -1.35
CA ILE A 204 10.13 -7.17 -1.94
C ILE A 204 9.69 -6.00 -1.07
N ASP A 205 10.63 -5.15 -0.68
CA ASP A 205 10.35 -3.87 -0.02
C ASP A 205 10.17 -2.78 -1.08
N VAL A 206 8.91 -2.50 -1.44
CA VAL A 206 8.54 -1.56 -2.49
C VAL A 206 8.99 -0.13 -2.16
N LEU A 207 8.92 0.28 -0.89
CA LEU A 207 9.40 1.59 -0.46
C LEU A 207 10.92 1.72 -0.64
N LYS A 208 11.70 0.71 -0.23
CA LYS A 208 13.16 0.73 -0.44
C LYS A 208 13.50 0.74 -1.93
N LEU A 209 12.77 0.00 -2.75
CA LEU A 209 12.94 0.04 -4.20
C LEU A 209 12.68 1.45 -4.75
N CYS A 210 11.57 2.08 -4.35
CA CYS A 210 11.24 3.45 -4.72
C CYS A 210 12.34 4.43 -4.31
N ARG A 211 12.82 4.37 -3.07
CA ARG A 211 13.90 5.25 -2.58
C ARG A 211 15.22 5.09 -3.36
N LYS A 212 15.53 3.89 -3.83
CA LYS A 212 16.71 3.65 -4.67
C LYS A 212 16.55 4.19 -6.08
N LEU A 213 15.34 4.19 -6.62
CA LEU A 213 15.03 4.65 -7.98
C LEU A 213 14.77 6.17 -8.06
N LEU A 214 14.23 6.76 -6.99
CA LEU A 214 13.72 8.12 -6.95
C LEU A 214 14.56 8.95 -5.96
N THR A 215 15.72 9.42 -6.40
CA THR A 215 16.71 10.11 -5.55
C THR A 215 16.22 11.43 -4.96
N ASP A 216 15.20 12.05 -5.56
CA ASP A 216 14.64 13.35 -5.14
C ASP A 216 13.41 13.22 -4.22
N LEU A 217 13.09 12.01 -3.74
CA LEU A 217 12.01 11.81 -2.78
C LEU A 217 12.30 12.50 -1.45
N THR A 218 11.52 13.54 -1.14
CA THR A 218 11.61 14.28 0.13
C THR A 218 11.08 13.50 1.33
N SER A 219 10.26 12.48 1.10
CA SER A 219 9.66 11.61 2.12
C SER A 219 9.33 10.24 1.55
N GLY A 220 9.36 9.22 2.42
CA GLY A 220 8.99 7.84 2.07
C GLY A 220 7.54 7.46 2.42
N THR A 221 6.67 8.42 2.76
CA THR A 221 5.25 8.09 2.97
C THR A 221 4.62 7.66 1.65
N LEU A 222 3.61 6.79 1.73
CA LEU A 222 2.88 6.29 0.57
C LEU A 222 2.33 7.45 -0.28
N GLU A 223 1.75 8.45 0.39
CA GLU A 223 1.25 9.67 -0.25
C GLU A 223 2.30 10.41 -1.07
N ASN A 224 3.48 10.64 -0.48
CA ASN A 224 4.52 11.41 -1.16
C ASN A 224 5.08 10.63 -2.35
N VAL A 225 5.29 9.32 -2.21
CA VAL A 225 5.76 8.51 -3.33
C VAL A 225 4.70 8.42 -4.44
N HIS A 226 3.44 8.15 -4.10
CA HIS A 226 2.34 8.07 -5.05
C HIS A 226 2.12 9.40 -5.80
N THR A 227 2.22 10.53 -5.10
CA THR A 227 2.09 11.87 -5.68
C THR A 227 3.30 12.26 -6.54
N PHE A 228 4.52 11.98 -6.07
CA PHE A 228 5.75 12.16 -6.85
C PHE A 228 5.66 11.40 -8.18
N LEU A 229 5.11 10.20 -8.08
CA LEU A 229 4.80 9.34 -9.20
C LEU A 229 3.52 9.77 -9.97
N GLY A 230 3.27 11.07 -10.15
CA GLY A 230 2.48 11.57 -11.28
C GLY A 230 0.95 11.57 -11.16
N LYS A 231 0.34 11.05 -10.09
CA LYS A 231 -1.09 11.33 -9.85
C LYS A 231 -1.23 12.73 -9.25
N LYS A 232 -1.32 13.76 -10.11
CA LYS A 232 -1.95 15.03 -9.74
C LYS A 232 -3.43 14.76 -9.52
N MET A 233 -3.83 14.25 -8.35
CA MET A 233 -5.20 14.45 -7.94
C MET A 233 -5.40 15.95 -7.82
N GLU A 234 -6.46 16.49 -8.45
CA GLU A 234 -7.05 17.72 -7.96
C GLU A 234 -7.15 17.55 -6.45
N ALA A 235 -6.47 18.43 -5.71
CA ALA A 235 -6.24 18.27 -4.29
C ALA A 235 -7.59 18.18 -3.54
N VAL A 236 -8.11 16.97 -3.39
CA VAL A 236 -9.04 16.61 -2.33
C VAL A 236 -8.15 16.22 -1.14
N ASN A 237 -7.50 17.25 -0.58
CA ASN A 237 -6.80 17.31 0.71
C ASN A 237 -6.50 15.97 1.42
N GLY A 238 -5.65 15.09 0.87
CA GLY A 238 -5.17 13.91 1.60
C GLY A 238 -6.26 13.01 2.23
N GLU A 239 -7.54 13.15 1.85
CA GLU A 239 -8.67 12.57 2.59
C GLU A 239 -8.75 11.05 2.42
N GLY A 240 -8.06 10.50 1.41
CA GLY A 240 -8.01 9.08 1.11
C GLY A 240 -6.91 8.30 1.83
N TYR A 241 -5.80 8.93 2.25
CA TYR A 241 -4.71 8.21 2.94
C TYR A 241 -5.11 7.91 4.38
N HIS A 242 -4.59 6.80 4.92
CA HIS A 242 -5.08 6.19 6.16
C HIS A 242 -6.50 5.60 6.01
N ASN A 243 -6.70 4.98 4.85
CA ASN A 243 -7.83 4.12 4.55
C ASN A 243 -7.25 2.93 3.80
N ALA A 244 -7.37 1.74 4.38
CA ALA A 244 -6.70 0.55 3.86
C ALA A 244 -7.03 0.27 2.39
N SER A 245 -8.26 0.53 1.95
CA SER A 245 -8.67 0.31 0.56
C SER A 245 -7.99 1.25 -0.42
N TYR A 246 -7.84 2.52 -0.02
CA TYR A 246 -7.15 3.53 -0.81
C TYR A 246 -5.64 3.30 -0.80
N ASP A 247 -5.07 2.95 0.36
CA ASP A 247 -3.64 2.72 0.53
C ASP A 247 -3.16 1.49 -0.27
N THR A 248 -3.92 0.38 -0.22
CA THR A 248 -3.65 -0.78 -1.12
C THR A 248 -3.76 -0.40 -2.60
N ALA A 249 -4.71 0.47 -2.99
CA ALA A 249 -4.86 0.91 -4.37
C ALA A 249 -3.69 1.80 -4.82
N ALA A 250 -3.27 2.75 -3.98
CA ALA A 250 -2.12 3.61 -4.23
C ALA A 250 -0.83 2.79 -4.37
N MET A 251 -0.64 1.77 -3.54
CA MET A 251 0.51 0.87 -3.64
C MET A 251 0.49 0.07 -4.95
N VAL A 252 -0.66 -0.43 -5.39
CA VAL A 252 -0.81 -1.08 -6.70
C VAL A 252 -0.48 -0.12 -7.85
N ASP A 253 -0.95 1.13 -7.78
CA ASP A 253 -0.65 2.16 -8.78
C ASP A 253 0.88 2.38 -8.88
N ILE A 254 1.58 2.47 -7.75
CA ILE A 254 3.05 2.54 -7.71
C ILE A 254 3.69 1.31 -8.34
N ILE A 255 3.23 0.10 -7.99
CA ILE A 255 3.81 -1.15 -8.52
C ILE A 255 3.68 -1.22 -10.05
N LYS A 256 2.51 -0.88 -10.60
CA LYS A 256 2.27 -0.86 -12.06
C LYS A 256 3.30 0.00 -12.79
N VAL A 257 3.68 1.10 -12.16
CA VAL A 257 4.61 2.08 -12.72
C VAL A 257 6.01 1.54 -12.68
N LEU A 258 6.42 0.96 -11.56
CA LEU A 258 7.70 0.29 -11.43
C LEU A 258 7.85 -0.82 -12.48
N VAL A 259 6.83 -1.66 -12.66
CA VAL A 259 6.83 -2.70 -13.70
C VAL A 259 6.92 -2.08 -15.11
N GLY A 260 6.16 -1.02 -15.39
CA GLY A 260 6.23 -0.32 -16.67
C GLY A 260 7.60 0.32 -16.97
N LEU A 261 8.33 0.78 -15.96
CA LEU A 261 9.70 1.29 -16.12
C LEU A 261 10.66 0.19 -16.59
N LEU A 262 10.52 -1.02 -16.07
CA LEU A 262 11.32 -2.16 -16.52
C LEU A 262 11.06 -2.46 -18.00
N GLU A 263 9.80 -2.47 -18.43
CA GLU A 263 9.44 -2.68 -19.83
C GLU A 263 10.02 -1.59 -20.75
N ALA A 264 9.91 -0.33 -20.33
CA ALA A 264 10.46 0.82 -21.06
C ALA A 264 12.00 0.72 -21.22
N SER A 265 12.71 0.37 -20.13
CA SER A 265 14.17 0.20 -20.17
C SER A 265 14.62 -0.95 -21.07
N LYS A 266 13.86 -2.05 -21.14
CA LYS A 266 14.13 -3.16 -22.07
C LYS A 266 13.97 -2.74 -23.53
N ALA A 267 12.97 -1.89 -23.82
CA ALA A 267 12.77 -1.35 -25.16
C ALA A 267 13.91 -0.41 -25.59
N ASP A 268 14.38 0.46 -24.70
CA ASP A 268 15.48 1.40 -24.98
C ASP A 268 16.81 0.68 -25.27
N GLN A 269 17.12 -0.37 -24.50
CA GLN A 269 18.30 -1.22 -24.77
C GLN A 269 18.22 -1.96 -26.11
N SER A 270 17.03 -2.33 -26.57
CA SER A 270 16.86 -2.96 -27.89
C SER A 270 17.10 -2.00 -29.06
N HIS A 271 16.94 -0.68 -28.85
CA HIS A 271 17.24 0.36 -29.83
C HIS A 271 18.71 0.78 -29.85
N LEU A 272 19.46 0.59 -28.76
CA LEU A 272 20.92 0.78 -28.74
C LEU A 272 21.70 -0.28 -29.55
N GLY A 273 21.06 -1.39 -29.92
CA GLY A 273 21.61 -2.42 -30.82
C GLY A 273 21.42 -2.14 -32.32
N GLY A 274 20.73 -1.06 -32.69
CA GLY A 274 20.48 -0.69 -34.08
C GLY A 274 20.42 0.81 -34.26
N HIS A 275 21.45 1.40 -34.87
CA HIS A 275 21.42 2.78 -35.35
C HIS A 275 20.13 3.05 -36.15
N LEU A 276 19.24 3.92 -35.65
CA LEU A 276 18.61 5.03 -36.38
C LEU A 276 17.55 5.77 -35.54
N GLU A 277 17.44 7.06 -35.85
CA GLU A 277 16.70 8.14 -35.21
C GLU A 277 15.22 7.87 -34.91
N ALA A 278 14.74 8.34 -33.76
CA ALA A 278 13.33 8.68 -33.58
C ALA A 278 13.16 9.88 -32.63
N THR A 279 12.97 11.05 -33.23
CA THR A 279 12.48 12.27 -32.56
C THR A 279 11.05 12.05 -32.07
N VAL A 280 10.84 11.99 -30.75
CA VAL A 280 9.48 12.00 -30.17
C VAL A 280 8.92 13.43 -30.24
N ARG A 281 8.08 13.70 -31.26
CA ARG A 281 7.18 14.87 -31.28
C ARG A 281 5.93 14.54 -30.48
N VAL A 282 5.69 15.29 -29.41
CA VAL A 282 4.43 15.27 -28.66
C VAL A 282 3.39 16.05 -29.48
N SER A 283 2.39 15.36 -30.02
CA SER A 283 1.21 16.00 -30.61
C SER A 283 0.11 16.04 -29.55
N SER A 284 -0.22 17.23 -29.06
CA SER A 284 -1.47 17.46 -28.36
C SER A 284 -2.60 17.41 -29.37
N GLN A 285 -3.52 16.45 -29.23
CA GLN A 285 -4.92 16.51 -29.68
C GLN A 285 -5.50 15.10 -29.58
N TYR A 286 -6.34 14.86 -28.56
CA TYR A 286 -7.67 14.28 -28.69
C TYR A 286 -8.28 14.14 -27.29
N MET A 287 -9.33 14.91 -27.03
CA MET A 287 -10.23 14.71 -25.88
C MET A 287 -11.49 14.03 -26.42
N PRO A 288 -11.92 12.87 -25.90
CA PRO A 288 -13.31 12.49 -25.97
C PRO A 288 -14.05 13.09 -24.76
N ASN A 289 -15.10 13.86 -25.05
CA ASN A 289 -16.10 14.31 -24.09
C ASN A 289 -16.71 13.10 -23.36
N ILE A 290 -16.53 13.02 -22.05
CA ILE A 290 -17.33 12.14 -21.20
C ILE A 290 -18.42 12.99 -20.55
N SER A 291 -19.66 12.58 -20.76
CA SER A 291 -20.90 13.17 -20.24
C SER A 291 -20.89 13.23 -18.71
N LYS A 292 -21.33 14.36 -18.15
CA LYS A 292 -21.50 14.61 -16.70
C LYS A 292 -22.64 13.80 -16.04
N SER A 293 -23.13 12.73 -16.66
CA SER A 293 -24.32 12.00 -16.17
C SER A 293 -24.03 10.78 -15.28
N ASP A 294 -22.79 10.29 -15.20
CA ASP A 294 -22.53 8.98 -14.58
C ASP A 294 -21.75 9.06 -13.25
N LEU A 295 -21.59 10.27 -12.70
CA LEU A 295 -21.00 10.52 -11.38
C LEU A 295 -22.05 11.17 -10.46
N GLN A 296 -22.96 10.36 -9.93
CA GLN A 296 -23.68 10.69 -8.69
C GLN A 296 -23.21 9.76 -7.58
N PRO A 297 -22.48 10.26 -6.57
CA PRO A 297 -22.36 9.55 -5.31
C PRO A 297 -23.70 9.61 -4.58
N ALA A 298 -24.11 8.48 -4.00
CA ALA A 298 -25.24 8.41 -3.08
C ALA A 298 -24.99 9.35 -1.88
N LEU A 299 -25.88 10.32 -1.70
CA LEU A 299 -25.89 11.23 -0.55
C LEU A 299 -26.14 10.43 0.75
N PRO A 300 -25.41 10.71 1.85
CA PRO A 300 -25.79 10.22 3.17
C PRO A 300 -27.03 10.95 3.69
N PRO A 301 -27.89 10.30 4.49
CA PRO A 301 -29.11 10.92 5.01
C PRO A 301 -28.79 11.95 6.10
N HIS A 302 -29.28 13.18 5.87
CA HIS A 302 -29.63 14.24 6.83
C HIS A 302 -28.84 14.35 8.14
N THR A 303 -27.91 15.32 8.14
CA THR A 303 -27.45 16.02 9.34
C THR A 303 -28.63 16.76 9.98
N MET A 304 -29.12 16.28 11.12
CA MET A 304 -29.93 17.12 12.01
C MET A 304 -28.99 18.06 12.77
N LEU A 305 -29.11 19.35 12.46
CA LEU A 305 -28.61 20.44 13.28
C LEU A 305 -29.33 20.39 14.64
N LEU A 306 -28.59 20.15 15.72
CA LEU A 306 -29.04 20.48 17.07
C LEU A 306 -28.64 21.92 17.34
N GLU A 307 -29.62 22.81 17.26
CA GLU A 307 -29.56 24.14 17.85
C GLU A 307 -29.49 23.99 19.38
N TYR A 308 -28.47 24.56 19.99
CA TYR A 308 -28.42 24.79 21.43
C TYR A 308 -29.17 26.08 21.74
N ASP A 309 -30.33 25.95 22.39
CA ASP A 309 -30.97 27.06 23.10
C ASP A 309 -30.85 26.80 24.62
N SER A 310 -30.25 27.79 25.29
CA SER A 310 -30.24 28.08 26.75
C SER A 310 -29.50 27.13 27.70
#